data_AF-A0A8H5M743-F1
#
_entry.id   AF-A0A8H5M743-F1
#
_cell.length_a   1.000
_cell.length_b   1.000
_cell.length_c   1.000
_cell.angle_alpha   90.00
_cell.angle_beta   90.00
_cell.angle_gamma   90.00
#
_symmetry.space_group_name_H-M   'P 1'
#
loop_
_entity.id
_entity.type
_entity.pdbx_description
1 polymer ?
#
loop_
_entity_poly.entity_id
_entity_poly.type
_entity_poly.pdbx_seq_one_letter_code
_entity_poly.pdbx_strand_id
1 'polypeptide(L)'
;MSAAFQRVVQQNQTALKEGVAIVRNIIAKNPPPTGYTTLELYKLAIKEQPSPEFKPPTQHTIPTRPKLDAKGQIKQATPSPEPPNPTHPVRSMTFLKHNILPFLEGRRELQKTRAERILAHTSLPTKNVKKGKPAPDGPATETVWVWAPADPNSWPKQSTTAPPKEVYGEDLGVGEDLSHLSKRRERARRAKIRADVHAMKVAEGIARQKVKSEAGAALRRKQAEQAARREKREAEARAKAEVKVKAAAPLRRTSAPQVPRAQAPSSLFAKRTEVPATSRPAREENFMSRRL
;
A
#
# COMPACT_ATOMS: atom_id res chain seq x y z
N MET A 1 -35.20 19.92 6.14
CA MET A 1 -34.22 20.96 5.75
C MET A 1 -34.94 22.00 4.89
N SER A 2 -34.69 23.31 5.07
CA SER A 2 -35.41 24.34 4.30
C SER A 2 -34.89 24.48 2.86
N ALA A 3 -35.74 24.87 1.92
CA ALA A 3 -35.36 25.09 0.52
C ALA A 3 -34.24 26.13 0.36
N ALA A 4 -34.20 27.15 1.23
CA ALA A 4 -33.13 28.14 1.26
C ALA A 4 -31.77 27.52 1.57
N PHE A 5 -31.70 26.58 2.53
CA PHE A 5 -30.46 25.87 2.86
C PHE A 5 -29.98 25.01 1.67
N GLN A 6 -30.89 24.30 1.00
CA GLN A 6 -30.54 23.47 -0.16
C GLN A 6 -29.96 24.30 -1.32
N ARG A 7 -30.50 25.50 -1.58
CA ARG A 7 -29.95 26.43 -2.58
C ARG A 7 -28.52 26.86 -2.24
N VAL A 8 -28.25 27.19 -0.97
CA VAL A 8 -26.89 27.55 -0.52
C VAL A 8 -25.92 26.38 -0.70
N VAL A 9 -26.33 25.15 -0.38
CA VAL A 9 -25.51 23.97 -0.59
C VAL A 9 -25.21 23.77 -2.08
N GLN A 10 -26.21 23.87 -2.95
CA GLN A 10 -26.04 23.74 -4.40
C GLN A 10 -25.10 24.82 -4.96
N GLN A 11 -25.29 26.09 -4.57
CA GLN A 11 -24.42 27.20 -4.97
C GLN A 11 -22.97 27.03 -4.48
N ASN A 12 -22.78 26.44 -3.30
CA ASN A 12 -21.44 26.13 -2.80
C ASN A 12 -20.82 24.96 -3.57
N GLN A 13 -21.61 23.97 -3.99
CA GLN A 13 -21.14 22.88 -4.85
C GLN A 13 -20.76 23.36 -6.25
N THR A 14 -21.53 24.26 -6.86
CA THR A 14 -21.18 24.84 -8.18
C THR A 14 -19.91 25.68 -8.08
N ALA A 15 -19.80 26.54 -7.07
CA ALA A 15 -18.58 27.32 -6.83
C ALA A 15 -17.37 26.45 -6.50
N LEU A 16 -17.56 25.34 -5.78
CA LEU A 16 -16.50 24.37 -5.52
C LEU A 16 -16.01 23.71 -6.81
N LYS A 17 -16.92 23.22 -7.67
CA LYS A 17 -16.58 22.58 -8.95
C LYS A 17 -15.79 23.54 -9.86
N GLU A 18 -16.28 24.76 -10.04
CA GLU A 18 -15.61 25.77 -10.86
C GLU A 18 -14.28 26.23 -10.24
N GLY A 19 -14.24 26.43 -8.92
CA GLY A 19 -13.01 26.77 -8.22
C GLY A 19 -11.94 25.68 -8.34
N VAL A 20 -12.34 24.40 -8.31
CA VAL A 20 -11.45 23.26 -8.57
C VAL A 20 -10.93 23.27 -10.01
N ALA A 21 -11.79 23.57 -10.99
CA ALA A 21 -11.39 23.67 -12.40
C ALA A 21 -10.36 24.79 -12.63
N ILE A 22 -10.60 25.98 -12.06
CA ILE A 22 -9.65 27.11 -12.08
C ILE A 22 -8.30 26.68 -11.50
N VAL A 23 -8.29 26.11 -10.29
CA VAL A 23 -7.03 25.72 -9.64
C VAL A 23 -6.27 24.66 -10.46
N ARG A 24 -6.96 23.69 -11.06
CA ARG A 24 -6.35 22.73 -11.98
C ARG A 24 -5.71 23.40 -13.20
N ASN A 25 -6.39 24.39 -13.79
CA ASN A 25 -5.87 25.13 -14.92
C ASN A 25 -4.62 25.93 -14.56
N ILE A 26 -4.59 26.59 -13.39
CA ILE A 26 -3.40 27.31 -12.89
C ILE A 26 -2.20 26.37 -12.78
N ILE A 27 -2.41 25.21 -12.16
CA ILE A 27 -1.35 24.21 -11.95
C ILE A 27 -0.85 23.66 -13.29
N ALA A 28 -1.76 23.39 -14.22
CA ALA A 28 -1.41 22.88 -15.54
C ALA A 28 -0.66 23.90 -16.40
N LYS A 29 -1.06 25.18 -16.36
CA LYS A 29 -0.45 26.26 -17.17
C LYS A 29 0.95 26.61 -16.69
N ASN A 30 1.15 26.65 -15.37
CA ASN A 30 2.42 27.04 -14.78
C ASN A 30 2.74 26.08 -13.62
N PRO A 31 3.38 24.93 -13.82
CA PRO A 31 3.80 24.08 -12.72
C PRO A 31 5.05 24.69 -12.03
N PRO A 32 4.95 25.20 -10.79
CA PRO A 32 6.12 25.74 -10.09
C PRO A 32 6.96 24.58 -9.55
N PRO A 33 8.30 24.69 -9.57
CA PRO A 33 9.18 23.59 -9.14
C PRO A 33 9.01 23.25 -7.65
N THR A 34 8.60 24.21 -6.82
CA THR A 34 8.43 24.04 -5.37
C THR A 34 6.97 24.01 -4.93
N GLY A 35 5.99 23.98 -5.84
CA GLY A 35 4.57 24.14 -5.49
C GLY A 35 4.15 25.61 -5.30
N TYR A 36 2.92 25.85 -4.86
CA TYR A 36 2.32 27.18 -4.67
C TYR A 36 2.00 27.46 -3.19
N THR A 37 2.23 28.69 -2.73
CA THR A 37 1.61 29.10 -1.45
C THR A 37 0.11 29.32 -1.63
N THR A 38 -0.66 29.23 -0.54
CA THR A 38 -2.12 29.47 -0.60
C THR A 38 -2.44 30.89 -1.10
N LEU A 39 -1.58 31.86 -0.76
CA LEU A 39 -1.73 33.25 -1.16
C LEU A 39 -1.39 33.47 -2.65
N GLU A 40 -0.34 32.84 -3.17
CA GLU A 40 -0.04 32.85 -4.61
C GLU A 40 -1.17 32.25 -5.42
N LEU A 41 -1.63 31.07 -4.99
CA LEU A 41 -2.69 30.33 -5.67
C LEU A 41 -4.00 31.12 -5.66
N TYR A 42 -4.30 31.82 -4.56
CA TYR A 42 -5.44 32.75 -4.48
C TYR A 42 -5.30 33.94 -5.44
N LYS A 43 -4.12 34.59 -5.48
CA LYS A 43 -3.85 35.72 -6.38
C LYS A 43 -3.95 35.32 -7.86
N LEU A 44 -3.46 34.13 -8.20
CA LEU A 44 -3.57 33.58 -9.56
C LEU A 44 -5.02 33.21 -9.88
N ALA A 45 -5.75 32.62 -8.95
CA ALA A 45 -7.15 32.24 -9.14
C ALA A 45 -8.07 33.44 -9.39
N ILE A 46 -7.84 34.58 -8.75
CA ILE A 46 -8.63 35.80 -9.02
C ILE A 46 -8.40 36.34 -10.44
N LYS A 47 -7.21 36.12 -11.02
CA LYS A 47 -6.88 36.60 -12.37
C LYS A 47 -7.49 35.73 -13.46
N GLU A 48 -7.81 34.47 -13.17
CA GLU A 48 -8.39 33.57 -14.14
C GLU A 48 -9.90 33.79 -14.23
N GLN A 49 -10.43 33.91 -15.45
CA GLN A 49 -11.85 34.10 -15.65
C GLN A 49 -12.61 32.79 -15.40
N PRO A 50 -13.72 32.81 -14.64
CA PRO A 50 -14.54 31.64 -14.45
C PRO A 50 -15.24 31.24 -15.76
N SER A 51 -15.73 29.99 -15.82
CA SER A 51 -16.58 29.53 -16.92
C SER A 51 -17.77 30.49 -17.13
N PRO A 52 -18.16 30.80 -18.39
CA PRO A 52 -19.30 31.68 -18.67
C PRO A 52 -20.63 31.12 -18.13
N GLU A 53 -20.70 29.81 -17.87
CA GLU A 53 -21.87 29.16 -17.29
C GLU A 53 -22.01 29.40 -15.78
N PHE A 54 -20.95 29.87 -15.13
CA PHE A 54 -20.95 30.07 -13.68
C PHE A 54 -21.84 31.27 -13.31
N LYS A 55 -22.95 30.96 -12.64
CA LYS A 55 -23.83 31.97 -12.05
C LYS A 55 -23.36 32.25 -10.61
N PRO A 56 -22.96 33.50 -10.29
CA PRO A 56 -22.59 33.85 -8.93
C PRO A 56 -23.78 33.61 -7.99
N PRO A 57 -23.54 33.22 -6.74
CA PRO A 57 -24.62 33.11 -5.76
C PRO A 57 -25.33 34.47 -5.68
N THR A 58 -26.63 34.50 -5.91
CA THR A 58 -27.45 35.66 -5.53
C THR A 58 -27.25 35.88 -4.04
N GLN A 59 -26.78 37.07 -3.66
CA GLN A 59 -26.46 37.44 -2.28
C GLN A 59 -27.74 37.32 -1.44
N HIS A 60 -27.99 36.14 -0.89
CA HIS A 60 -28.97 35.95 0.15
C HIS A 60 -28.19 36.01 1.45
N THR A 61 -28.42 37.05 2.22
CA THR A 61 -28.03 37.14 3.62
C THR A 61 -28.44 35.84 4.28
N ILE A 62 -27.48 34.92 4.47
CA ILE A 62 -27.75 33.68 5.19
C ILE A 62 -28.14 34.18 6.57
N PRO A 63 -29.37 33.92 7.04
CA PRO A 63 -29.77 34.36 8.37
C PRO A 63 -28.84 33.65 9.34
N THR A 64 -27.89 34.40 9.88
CA THR A 64 -26.95 33.89 10.88
C THR A 64 -27.80 33.45 12.06
N ARG A 65 -27.67 32.19 12.47
CA ARG A 65 -28.43 31.70 13.62
C ARG A 65 -28.12 32.61 14.82
N PRO A 66 -29.15 33.12 15.52
CA PRO A 66 -28.93 33.93 16.72
C PRO A 66 -28.05 33.13 17.68
N LYS A 67 -26.93 33.72 18.12
CA LYS A 67 -26.07 33.11 19.13
C LYS A 67 -26.52 33.65 20.49
N LEU A 68 -26.82 32.75 21.43
CA LEU A 68 -26.94 33.13 22.83
C LEU A 68 -25.53 33.43 23.35
N ASP A 69 -25.42 34.54 24.07
CA ASP A 69 -24.20 34.81 24.83
C ASP A 69 -24.17 33.99 26.14
N ALA A 70 -23.07 34.11 26.89
CA ALA A 70 -22.90 33.41 28.17
C ALA A 70 -23.96 33.80 29.22
N LYS A 71 -24.73 34.88 29.00
CA LYS A 71 -25.81 35.35 29.88
C LYS A 71 -27.19 34.92 29.37
N GLY A 72 -27.25 34.15 28.29
CA GLY A 72 -28.50 33.69 27.67
C GLY A 72 -29.22 34.76 26.83
N GLN A 73 -28.60 35.91 26.57
CA GLN A 73 -29.18 36.96 25.74
C GLN A 73 -28.93 36.69 24.26
N ILE A 74 -29.97 36.91 23.44
CA ILE A 74 -29.89 36.80 21.98
C ILE A 74 -29.09 38.00 21.47
N LYS A 75 -27.82 37.79 21.11
CA LYS A 75 -27.05 38.82 20.41
C LYS A 75 -27.53 38.87 18.98
N GLN A 76 -27.94 40.07 18.53
CA GLN A 76 -28.19 40.32 17.11
C GLN A 76 -26.95 39.86 16.34
N ALA A 77 -27.14 38.91 15.44
CA ALA A 77 -26.03 38.38 14.69
C ALA A 77 -25.56 39.48 13.74
N THR A 78 -24.35 40.00 13.99
CA THR A 78 -23.72 40.91 13.03
C THR A 78 -23.61 40.17 11.69
N PRO A 79 -24.00 40.80 10.58
CA PRO A 79 -23.81 40.20 9.27
C PRO A 79 -22.32 39.87 9.12
N SER A 80 -22.01 38.63 8.73
CA SER A 80 -20.63 38.26 8.45
C SER A 80 -20.10 39.21 7.38
N PRO A 81 -18.86 39.72 7.51
CA PRO A 81 -18.27 40.54 6.45
C PRO A 81 -18.35 39.79 5.13
N GLU A 82 -18.74 40.49 4.07
CA GLU A 82 -18.82 39.91 2.75
C GLU A 82 -17.43 39.45 2.30
N PRO A 83 -17.35 38.32 1.58
CA PRO A 83 -16.07 37.85 1.06
C PRO A 83 -15.51 38.89 0.06
N PRO A 84 -14.18 39.05 -0.05
CA PRO A 84 -13.58 40.06 -0.92
C PRO A 84 -14.02 40.00 -2.39
N ASN A 85 -14.33 38.80 -2.90
CA ASN A 85 -14.76 38.59 -4.29
C ASN A 85 -16.05 37.77 -4.34
N PRO A 86 -17.24 38.33 -4.05
CA PRO A 86 -18.47 37.56 -3.90
C PRO A 86 -18.96 36.91 -5.21
N THR A 87 -18.63 37.51 -6.35
CA THR A 87 -19.02 37.04 -7.69
C THR A 87 -18.10 35.96 -8.25
N HIS A 88 -16.94 35.73 -7.65
CA HIS A 88 -15.94 34.79 -8.16
C HIS A 88 -16.13 33.38 -7.55
N PRO A 89 -15.87 32.27 -8.26
CA PRO A 89 -15.95 30.92 -7.66
C PRO A 89 -15.04 30.76 -6.43
N VAL A 90 -13.84 31.33 -6.51
CA VAL A 90 -12.90 31.41 -5.37
C VAL A 90 -13.14 32.70 -4.60
N ARG A 91 -14.20 32.72 -3.79
CA ARG A 91 -14.73 33.95 -3.15
C ARG A 91 -13.77 34.60 -2.15
N SER A 92 -13.01 33.77 -1.45
CA SER A 92 -12.10 34.20 -0.39
C SER A 92 -10.94 33.22 -0.23
N MET A 93 -9.88 33.67 0.44
CA MET A 93 -8.75 32.82 0.80
C MET A 93 -9.17 31.69 1.76
N THR A 94 -10.14 31.95 2.64
CA THR A 94 -10.70 30.92 3.53
C THR A 94 -11.47 29.86 2.75
N PHE A 95 -12.24 30.26 1.73
CA PHE A 95 -12.96 29.33 0.88
C PHE A 95 -12.00 28.40 0.12
N LEU A 96 -10.94 28.98 -0.47
CA LEU A 96 -9.86 28.23 -1.11
C LEU A 96 -9.22 27.21 -0.15
N LYS A 97 -8.82 27.67 1.05
CA LYS A 97 -8.13 26.87 2.06
C LYS A 97 -8.98 25.73 2.64
N HIS A 98 -10.28 25.96 2.88
CA HIS A 98 -11.12 25.02 3.61
C HIS A 98 -12.00 24.14 2.71
N ASN A 99 -12.25 24.53 1.47
CA ASN A 99 -13.16 23.78 0.59
C ASN A 99 -12.41 23.22 -0.62
N ILE A 100 -11.72 24.07 -1.39
CA ILE A 100 -11.12 23.67 -2.66
C ILE A 100 -9.87 22.81 -2.45
N LEU A 101 -8.92 23.27 -1.63
CA LEU A 101 -7.64 22.57 -1.44
C LEU A 101 -7.80 21.20 -0.77
N PRO A 102 -8.63 21.04 0.30
CA PRO A 102 -8.90 19.72 0.86
C PRO A 102 -9.60 18.77 -0.12
N PHE A 103 -10.43 19.30 -1.03
CA PHE A 103 -11.07 18.50 -2.07
C PHE A 103 -10.05 17.95 -3.08
N LEU A 104 -9.09 18.77 -3.50
CA LEU A 104 -7.98 18.36 -4.39
C LEU A 104 -7.02 17.38 -3.69
N GLU A 105 -6.75 17.60 -2.41
CA GLU A 105 -5.96 16.71 -1.57
C GLU A 105 -6.64 15.35 -1.39
N GLY A 106 -7.95 15.33 -1.13
CA GLY A 106 -8.73 14.09 -1.02
C GLY A 106 -8.76 13.28 -2.32
N ARG A 107 -8.61 13.94 -3.47
CA ARG A 107 -8.47 13.31 -4.80
C ARG A 107 -7.03 12.94 -5.15
N ARG A 108 -6.07 13.20 -4.26
CA ARG A 108 -4.63 12.97 -4.48
C ARG A 108 -4.07 13.71 -5.69
N GLU A 109 -4.64 14.86 -6.05
CA GLU A 109 -4.14 15.71 -7.13
C GLU A 109 -3.12 16.73 -6.61
N LEU A 110 -3.29 17.16 -5.36
CA LEU A 110 -2.39 18.05 -4.65
C LEU A 110 -1.97 17.45 -3.32
N GLN A 111 -0.74 17.77 -2.90
CA GLN A 111 -0.23 17.44 -1.58
C GLN A 111 0.32 18.71 -0.94
N LYS A 112 0.05 18.87 0.36
CA LYS A 112 0.65 19.93 1.16
C LYS A 112 2.04 19.49 1.63
N THR A 113 3.08 20.14 1.14
CA THR A 113 4.48 19.84 1.48
C THR A 113 5.15 21.06 2.11
N ARG A 114 6.26 20.82 2.82
CA ARG A 114 7.16 21.89 3.26
C ARG A 114 8.24 22.06 2.21
N ALA A 115 8.42 23.27 1.70
CA ALA A 115 9.49 23.59 0.78
C ALA A 115 10.31 24.76 1.33
N GLU A 116 11.63 24.69 1.16
CA GLU A 116 12.52 25.81 1.44
C GLU A 116 12.44 26.78 0.27
N ARG A 117 12.10 28.03 0.56
CA ARG A 117 12.05 29.09 -0.45
C ARG A 117 12.96 30.23 -0.06
N ILE A 118 13.67 30.76 -1.04
CA ILE A 118 14.44 31.99 -0.91
C ILE A 118 13.42 33.13 -0.91
N LEU A 119 13.31 33.84 0.22
CA LEU A 119 12.43 35.00 0.31
C LEU A 119 13.06 36.13 -0.50
N ALA A 120 12.63 36.29 -1.75
CA ALA A 120 13.19 37.33 -2.61
C ALA A 120 13.09 38.72 -1.96
N HIS A 121 11.94 39.08 -1.35
CA HIS A 121 11.75 40.43 -0.77
C HIS A 121 10.65 40.49 0.32
N THR A 122 10.62 39.56 1.29
CA THR A 122 9.69 39.74 2.42
C THR A 122 10.32 40.64 3.48
N SER A 123 10.01 41.92 3.41
CA SER A 123 10.37 42.97 4.37
C SER A 123 9.57 42.92 5.68
N LEU A 124 8.86 41.82 5.96
CA LEU A 124 8.11 41.72 7.21
C LEU A 124 9.09 41.41 8.35
N PRO A 125 9.26 42.32 9.32
CA PRO A 125 10.17 42.11 10.42
C PRO A 125 9.64 40.95 11.26
N THR A 126 10.31 39.80 11.21
CA THR A 126 10.11 38.71 12.15
C THR A 126 10.51 39.21 13.54
N LYS A 127 9.56 39.80 14.28
CA LYS A 127 9.76 40.46 15.59
C LYS A 127 10.23 39.52 16.72
N ASN A 128 10.47 38.23 16.45
CA ASN A 128 10.74 37.21 17.48
C ASN A 128 12.02 36.38 17.23
N VAL A 129 13.07 36.96 16.65
CA VAL A 129 14.38 36.29 16.64
C VAL A 129 15.04 36.50 18.00
N LYS A 130 15.18 35.43 18.78
CA LYS A 130 15.93 35.42 20.04
C LYS A 130 17.34 35.97 19.80
N LYS A 131 17.64 37.08 20.47
CA LYS A 131 18.92 37.81 20.47
C LYS A 131 20.06 36.83 20.80
N GLY A 132 20.95 36.51 19.86
CA GLY A 132 22.20 35.80 20.18
C GLY A 132 22.77 34.81 19.17
N LYS A 133 22.12 34.52 18.03
CA LYS A 133 22.77 33.74 16.95
C LYS A 133 23.21 34.67 15.81
N PRO A 134 24.50 34.66 15.42
CA PRO A 134 24.96 35.42 14.26
C PRO A 134 24.17 34.98 13.03
N ALA A 135 23.67 35.96 12.27
CA ALA A 135 22.93 35.70 11.04
C ALA A 135 23.89 35.07 10.02
N PRO A 136 23.52 33.96 9.35
CA PRO A 136 24.32 33.45 8.24
C PRO A 136 24.29 34.46 7.09
N ASP A 137 25.45 34.77 6.51
CA ASP A 137 25.64 35.71 5.38
C ASP A 137 25.07 35.20 4.04
N GLY A 138 24.03 34.37 4.07
CA GLY A 138 23.37 33.79 2.90
C GLY A 138 21.94 34.30 2.69
N PRO A 139 21.35 34.10 1.49
CA PRO A 139 19.95 34.40 1.25
C PRO A 139 19.07 33.64 2.26
N ALA A 140 18.24 34.36 3.00
CA ALA A 140 17.39 33.76 4.02
C ALA A 140 16.39 32.79 3.38
N THR A 141 16.61 31.50 3.59
CA THR A 141 15.67 30.44 3.23
C THR A 141 14.64 30.27 4.34
N GLU A 142 13.37 30.36 4.01
CA GLU A 142 12.28 30.04 4.94
C GLU A 142 11.58 28.76 4.49
N THR A 143 11.35 27.84 5.44
CA THR A 143 10.52 26.66 5.20
C THR A 143 9.05 27.06 5.20
N VAL A 144 8.41 27.06 4.04
CA VAL A 144 7.01 27.46 3.85
C VAL A 144 6.15 26.26 3.48
N TRP A 145 4.91 26.25 3.94
CA TRP A 145 3.91 25.27 3.50
C TRP A 145 3.37 25.64 2.12
N VAL A 146 3.54 24.72 1.18
CA VAL A 146 3.17 24.86 -0.22
C VAL A 146 2.27 23.71 -0.66
N TRP A 147 1.50 23.95 -1.71
CA TRP A 147 0.68 22.96 -2.39
C TRP A 147 1.36 22.59 -3.68
N ALA A 148 1.86 21.36 -3.77
CA ALA A 148 2.52 20.83 -4.94
C ALA A 148 1.63 19.75 -5.59
N PRO A 149 1.71 19.54 -6.92
CA PRO A 149 1.14 18.35 -7.56
C PRO A 149 1.60 17.10 -6.83
N ALA A 150 0.68 16.20 -6.52
CA ALA A 150 1.02 15.02 -5.75
C ALA A 150 1.59 13.93 -6.66
N ASP A 151 2.72 13.35 -6.29
CA ASP A 151 3.27 12.20 -6.99
C ASP A 151 2.38 10.98 -6.72
N PRO A 152 1.83 10.29 -7.75
CA PRO A 152 0.98 9.13 -7.53
C PRO A 152 1.64 8.02 -6.70
N ASN A 153 2.97 7.96 -6.70
CA ASN A 153 3.77 6.98 -5.99
C ASN A 153 4.16 7.40 -4.55
N SER A 154 4.00 8.67 -4.16
CA SER A 154 4.36 9.14 -2.81
C SER A 154 3.29 8.84 -1.77
N TRP A 155 2.05 8.63 -2.21
CA TRP A 155 0.94 8.37 -1.30
C TRP A 155 1.11 7.00 -0.62
N PRO A 156 0.91 6.92 0.71
CA PRO A 156 0.83 5.63 1.36
C PRO A 156 -0.28 4.84 0.67
N LYS A 157 0.06 3.66 0.15
CA LYS A 157 -0.93 2.72 -0.35
C LYS A 157 -1.95 2.56 0.78
N GLN A 158 -3.21 2.86 0.50
CA GLN A 158 -4.28 2.65 1.47
C GLN A 158 -4.09 1.22 1.97
N SER A 159 -3.78 1.10 3.27
CA SER A 159 -3.71 -0.20 3.91
C SER A 159 -5.08 -0.80 3.67
N THR A 160 -5.14 -1.75 2.74
CA THR A 160 -6.36 -2.51 2.53
C THR A 160 -6.55 -3.18 3.86
N THR A 161 -7.55 -2.74 4.63
CA THR A 161 -7.84 -3.28 5.96
C THR A 161 -7.82 -4.78 5.78
N ALA A 162 -6.81 -5.43 6.37
CA ALA A 162 -6.68 -6.85 6.23
C ALA A 162 -8.03 -7.46 6.62
N PRO A 163 -8.56 -8.42 5.84
CA PRO A 163 -9.82 -9.05 6.21
C PRO A 163 -9.74 -9.48 7.68
N PRO A 164 -10.82 -9.30 8.45
CA PRO A 164 -10.83 -9.64 9.87
C PRO A 164 -10.30 -11.07 10.01
N LYS A 165 -9.21 -11.23 10.78
CA LYS A 165 -8.65 -12.54 11.02
C LYS A 165 -9.67 -13.32 11.84
N GLU A 166 -10.24 -14.37 11.25
CA GLU A 166 -11.09 -15.32 11.98
C GLU A 166 -10.34 -15.79 13.23
N VAL A 167 -10.96 -15.58 14.40
CA VAL A 167 -10.33 -15.90 15.66
C VAL A 167 -10.45 -17.40 15.85
N TYR A 168 -9.31 -18.09 15.87
CA TYR A 168 -9.29 -19.55 16.03
C TYR A 168 -10.00 -19.96 17.34
N GLY A 169 -11.06 -20.76 17.22
CA GLY A 169 -11.88 -21.21 18.34
C GLY A 169 -13.07 -20.30 18.68
N GLU A 170 -13.51 -19.44 17.77
CA GLU A 170 -14.73 -18.63 17.93
C GLU A 170 -15.95 -19.51 18.32
N ASP A 171 -16.11 -20.69 17.71
CA ASP A 171 -17.15 -21.68 18.05
C ASP A 171 -17.09 -22.19 19.51
N LEU A 172 -15.90 -22.10 20.13
CA LEU A 172 -15.67 -22.47 21.52
C LEU A 172 -15.84 -21.30 22.49
N GLY A 173 -16.27 -20.12 21.99
CA GLY A 173 -16.42 -18.90 22.76
C GLY A 173 -15.13 -18.08 22.89
N VAL A 174 -14.12 -18.30 22.04
CA VAL A 174 -12.94 -17.43 22.01
C VAL A 174 -13.34 -16.08 21.44
N GLY A 175 -13.29 -15.03 22.28
CA GLY A 175 -13.71 -13.68 21.90
C GLY A 175 -15.10 -13.28 22.42
N GLU A 176 -15.81 -14.19 23.09
CA GLU A 176 -17.09 -13.90 23.75
C GLU A 176 -16.88 -12.91 24.92
N ASP A 177 -17.80 -11.96 25.10
CA ASP A 177 -17.74 -11.00 26.19
C ASP A 177 -18.17 -11.66 27.52
N LEU A 178 -17.17 -12.06 28.32
CA LEU A 178 -17.36 -12.67 29.63
C LEU A 178 -17.47 -11.67 30.79
N SER A 179 -17.49 -10.35 30.50
CA SER A 179 -17.47 -9.31 31.54
C SER A 179 -18.68 -9.30 32.46
N HIS A 180 -19.81 -9.87 32.00
CA HIS A 180 -21.04 -10.01 32.78
C HIS A 180 -21.00 -11.17 33.79
N LEU A 181 -19.99 -12.06 33.73
CA LEU A 181 -19.83 -13.17 34.67
C LEU A 181 -19.05 -12.74 35.92
N SER A 182 -19.34 -13.36 37.07
CA SER A 182 -18.52 -13.14 38.28
C SER A 182 -17.09 -13.66 38.08
N LYS A 183 -16.09 -13.02 38.72
CA LYS A 183 -14.65 -13.36 38.57
C LYS A 183 -14.33 -14.86 38.75
N ARG A 184 -15.10 -15.58 39.59
CA ARG A 184 -14.93 -17.05 39.74
C ARG A 184 -15.42 -17.80 38.50
N ARG A 185 -16.61 -17.46 38.00
CA ARG A 185 -17.21 -18.07 36.80
C ARG A 185 -16.40 -17.72 35.56
N GLU A 186 -15.94 -16.48 35.44
CA GLU A 186 -15.07 -16.02 34.37
C GLU A 186 -13.77 -16.85 34.30
N ARG A 187 -13.08 -17.06 35.44
CA ARG A 187 -11.87 -17.90 35.48
C ARG A 187 -12.15 -19.34 35.07
N ALA A 188 -13.22 -19.94 35.57
CA ALA A 188 -13.61 -21.30 35.21
C ALA A 188 -13.96 -21.42 33.73
N ARG A 189 -14.69 -20.44 33.18
CA ARG A 189 -15.06 -20.38 31.75
C ARG A 189 -13.82 -20.23 30.87
N ARG A 190 -12.93 -19.28 31.17
CA ARG A 190 -11.65 -19.11 30.46
C ARG A 190 -10.79 -20.37 30.51
N ALA A 191 -10.72 -21.06 31.65
CA ALA A 191 -9.98 -22.31 31.79
C ALA A 191 -10.57 -23.42 30.89
N LYS A 192 -11.90 -23.54 30.85
CA LYS A 192 -12.60 -24.48 29.97
C LYS A 192 -12.32 -24.18 28.49
N ILE A 193 -12.52 -22.92 28.06
CA ILE A 193 -12.26 -22.50 26.68
C ILE A 193 -10.83 -22.83 26.26
N ARG A 194 -9.83 -22.59 27.13
CA ARG A 194 -8.43 -22.95 26.82
C ARG A 194 -8.23 -24.47 26.67
N ALA A 195 -8.85 -25.27 27.54
CA ALA A 195 -8.76 -26.73 27.46
C ALA A 195 -9.38 -27.23 26.14
N ASP A 196 -10.56 -26.71 25.77
CA ASP A 196 -11.27 -27.07 24.54
C ASP A 196 -10.46 -26.65 23.30
N VAL A 197 -9.93 -25.41 23.27
CA VAL A 197 -9.06 -24.93 22.18
C VAL A 197 -7.80 -25.79 22.05
N HIS A 198 -7.20 -26.20 23.17
CA HIS A 198 -6.03 -27.09 23.16
C HIS A 198 -6.40 -28.47 22.59
N ALA A 199 -7.52 -29.06 23.03
CA ALA A 199 -8.02 -30.33 22.51
C ALA A 199 -8.29 -30.26 20.99
N MET A 200 -8.89 -29.16 20.51
CA MET A 200 -9.13 -28.90 19.09
C MET A 200 -7.83 -28.83 18.30
N LYS A 201 -6.81 -28.12 18.81
CA LYS A 201 -5.48 -28.06 18.18
C LYS A 201 -4.79 -29.43 18.12
N VAL A 202 -4.91 -30.23 19.17
CA VAL A 202 -4.35 -31.60 19.20
C VAL A 202 -5.07 -32.48 18.19
N ALA A 203 -6.40 -32.44 18.13
CA ALA A 203 -7.20 -33.19 17.17
C ALA A 203 -6.85 -32.81 15.71
N GLU A 204 -6.74 -31.51 15.42
CA GLU A 204 -6.27 -31.03 14.11
C GLU A 204 -4.85 -31.48 13.82
N GLY A 205 -3.94 -31.44 14.80
CA GLY A 205 -2.58 -31.92 14.65
C GLY A 205 -2.52 -33.39 14.26
N ILE A 206 -3.30 -34.24 14.94
CA ILE A 206 -3.42 -35.67 14.65
C ILE A 206 -4.01 -35.88 13.25
N ALA A 207 -5.09 -35.17 12.90
CA ALA A 207 -5.71 -35.25 11.58
C ALA A 207 -4.73 -34.85 10.46
N ARG A 208 -3.98 -33.76 10.64
CA ARG A 208 -2.94 -33.31 9.70
C ARG A 208 -1.82 -34.34 9.55
N GLN A 209 -1.38 -34.97 10.64
CA GLN A 209 -0.36 -36.02 10.60
C GLN A 209 -0.86 -37.26 9.85
N LYS A 210 -2.11 -37.68 10.07
CA LYS A 210 -2.73 -38.80 9.34
C LYS A 210 -2.77 -38.52 7.83
N VAL A 211 -3.30 -37.38 7.41
CA VAL A 211 -3.34 -36.96 6.00
C VAL A 211 -1.93 -36.94 5.38
N LYS A 212 -0.94 -36.40 6.11
CA LYS A 212 0.46 -36.39 5.65
C LYS A 212 1.04 -37.79 5.49
N SER A 213 0.74 -38.71 6.42
CA SER A 213 1.20 -40.10 6.36
C SER A 213 0.55 -40.89 5.21
N GLU A 214 -0.74 -40.68 4.97
CA GLU A 214 -1.48 -41.28 3.86
C GLU A 214 -1.00 -40.76 2.51
N ALA A 215 -0.79 -39.44 2.40
CA ALA A 215 -0.21 -38.82 1.20
C ALA A 215 1.20 -39.35 0.92
N GLY A 216 2.03 -39.51 1.96
CA GLY A 216 3.36 -40.12 1.86
C GLY A 216 3.31 -41.59 1.43
N ALA A 217 2.39 -42.38 2.00
CA ALA A 217 2.17 -43.77 1.61
C ALA A 217 1.67 -43.89 0.16
N ALA A 218 0.75 -43.03 -0.26
CA ALA A 218 0.25 -42.96 -1.63
C ALA A 218 1.37 -42.62 -2.62
N LEU A 219 2.25 -41.66 -2.28
CA LEU A 219 3.41 -41.32 -3.10
C LEU A 219 4.38 -42.51 -3.23
N ARG A 220 4.67 -43.22 -2.13
CA ARG A 220 5.52 -44.43 -2.17
C ARG A 220 4.90 -45.55 -3.00
N ARG A 221 3.59 -45.76 -2.92
CA ARG A 221 2.86 -46.72 -3.78
C ARG A 221 2.98 -46.37 -5.26
N LYS A 222 2.79 -45.09 -5.61
CA LYS A 222 2.97 -44.61 -6.99
C LYS A 222 4.40 -44.81 -7.49
N GLN A 223 5.41 -44.54 -6.64
CA GLN A 223 6.81 -44.76 -6.99
C GLN A 223 7.14 -46.25 -7.19
N ALA A 224 6.64 -47.12 -6.31
CA ALA A 224 6.81 -48.57 -6.43
C ALA A 224 6.13 -49.11 -7.70
N GLU A 225 4.92 -48.64 -8.02
CA GLU A 225 4.24 -49.00 -9.26
C GLU A 225 5.02 -48.54 -10.49
N GLN A 226 5.55 -47.30 -10.48
CA GLN A 226 6.38 -46.79 -11.56
C GLN A 226 7.68 -47.59 -11.72
N ALA A 227 8.32 -48.00 -10.62
CA ALA A 227 9.52 -48.85 -10.65
C ALA A 227 9.21 -50.24 -11.22
N ALA A 228 8.15 -50.90 -10.76
CA ALA A 228 7.72 -52.20 -11.28
C ALA A 228 7.36 -52.14 -12.78
N ARG A 229 6.71 -51.05 -13.22
CA ARG A 229 6.44 -50.80 -14.65
C ARG A 229 7.73 -50.62 -15.46
N ARG A 230 8.74 -49.95 -14.90
CA ARG A 230 10.06 -49.80 -15.56
C ARG A 230 10.78 -51.13 -15.68
N GLU A 231 10.84 -51.90 -14.59
CA GLU A 231 11.46 -53.23 -14.58
C GLU A 231 10.80 -54.18 -15.58
N LYS A 232 9.45 -54.21 -15.63
CA LYS A 232 8.71 -55.01 -16.61
C LYS A 232 9.04 -54.61 -18.06
N ARG A 233 9.13 -53.30 -18.33
CA ARG A 233 9.52 -52.79 -19.67
C ARG A 233 10.95 -53.16 -20.03
N GLU A 234 11.88 -53.09 -19.08
CA GLU A 234 13.27 -53.47 -19.28
C GLU A 234 13.42 -54.98 -19.53
N ALA A 235 12.70 -55.82 -18.78
CA ALA A 235 12.68 -57.26 -18.99
C ALA A 235 12.12 -57.63 -20.37
N GLU A 236 11.02 -56.99 -20.80
CA GLU A 236 10.44 -57.17 -22.13
C GLU A 236 11.42 -56.72 -23.24
N ALA A 237 12.11 -55.59 -23.03
CA ALA A 237 13.12 -55.11 -23.97
C ALA A 237 14.33 -56.06 -24.07
N ARG A 238 14.79 -56.63 -22.94
CA ARG A 238 15.86 -57.65 -22.91
C ARG A 238 15.44 -58.92 -23.65
N ALA A 239 14.24 -59.44 -23.39
CA ALA A 239 13.71 -60.61 -24.09
C ALA A 239 13.62 -60.37 -25.62
N LYS A 240 13.14 -59.20 -26.04
CA LYS A 240 13.13 -58.79 -27.45
C LYS A 240 14.53 -58.69 -28.06
N ALA A 241 15.50 -58.16 -27.31
CA ALA A 241 16.88 -58.07 -27.76
C ALA A 241 17.52 -59.46 -27.93
N GLU A 242 17.28 -60.40 -27.02
CA GLU A 242 17.76 -61.78 -27.14
C GLU A 242 17.21 -62.49 -28.37
N VAL A 243 15.91 -62.33 -28.66
CA VAL A 243 15.28 -62.88 -29.88
C VAL A 243 15.92 -62.26 -31.13
N LYS A 244 16.16 -60.94 -31.13
CA LYS A 244 16.82 -60.26 -32.25
C LYS A 244 18.26 -60.71 -32.45
N VAL A 245 19.04 -60.91 -31.39
CA VAL A 245 20.43 -61.41 -31.47
C VAL A 245 20.47 -62.84 -32.00
N LYS A 246 19.57 -63.72 -31.54
CA LYS A 246 19.45 -65.09 -32.07
C LYS A 246 19.07 -65.10 -33.56
N ALA A 247 18.17 -64.22 -33.99
CA ALA A 247 17.78 -64.07 -35.40
C ALA A 247 18.90 -63.46 -36.26
N ALA A 248 19.70 -62.56 -35.69
CA ALA A 248 20.77 -61.86 -36.38
C ALA A 248 22.11 -62.61 -36.39
N ALA A 249 22.25 -63.74 -35.68
CA ALA A 249 23.45 -64.56 -35.69
C ALA A 249 23.72 -65.09 -37.11
N PRO A 250 24.62 -64.47 -37.89
CA PRO A 250 24.91 -64.93 -39.23
C PRO A 250 25.80 -66.16 -39.10
N LEU A 251 25.54 -67.18 -39.89
CA LEU A 251 26.48 -68.27 -40.16
C LEU A 251 27.86 -67.65 -40.47
N ARG A 252 28.76 -67.64 -39.49
CA ARG A 252 30.12 -67.15 -39.66
C ARG A 252 30.85 -68.07 -40.65
N ARG A 253 30.85 -67.66 -41.91
CA ARG A 253 31.83 -68.09 -42.90
C ARG A 253 33.20 -67.57 -42.44
N THR A 254 34.14 -68.49 -42.32
CA THR A 254 35.53 -68.29 -41.93
C THR A 254 36.26 -67.36 -42.91
N SER A 255 36.77 -66.22 -42.43
CA SER A 255 37.79 -65.46 -43.16
C SER A 255 38.86 -64.92 -42.20
N ALA A 256 40.10 -65.25 -42.57
CA ALA A 256 41.44 -65.00 -42.06
C ALA A 256 41.75 -63.83 -41.08
N PRO A 257 42.81 -63.97 -40.27
CA PRO A 257 43.24 -62.96 -39.29
C PRO A 257 44.04 -61.83 -39.95
N GLN A 258 43.64 -60.56 -39.72
CA GLN A 258 44.46 -59.39 -40.00
C GLN A 258 44.99 -58.78 -38.70
N VAL A 259 46.28 -58.45 -38.77
CA VAL A 259 47.21 -58.00 -37.73
C VAL A 259 46.83 -56.62 -37.16
N PRO A 260 47.02 -56.36 -35.85
CA PRO A 260 46.72 -55.06 -35.24
C PRO A 260 47.76 -54.00 -35.61
N ARG A 261 47.31 -52.89 -36.21
CA ARG A 261 48.10 -51.67 -36.42
C ARG A 261 47.84 -50.71 -35.25
N ALA A 262 48.88 -50.51 -34.45
CA ALA A 262 48.92 -49.54 -33.36
C ALA A 262 48.54 -48.13 -33.85
N GLN A 263 47.60 -47.48 -33.17
CA GLN A 263 47.38 -46.04 -33.23
C GLN A 263 47.37 -45.47 -31.81
N ALA A 264 48.08 -44.35 -31.71
CA ALA A 264 48.53 -43.66 -30.52
C ALA A 264 47.41 -43.01 -29.67
N PRO A 265 47.70 -42.67 -28.40
CA PRO A 265 46.79 -41.92 -27.54
C PRO A 265 46.71 -40.44 -27.97
N SER A 266 45.64 -40.08 -28.67
CA SER A 266 45.27 -38.69 -28.92
C SER A 266 44.55 -38.12 -27.70
N SER A 267 45.22 -37.19 -27.05
CA SER A 267 44.63 -36.17 -26.20
C SER A 267 43.46 -35.46 -26.89
N LEU A 268 42.51 -34.94 -26.09
CA LEU A 268 41.96 -33.57 -26.20
C LEU A 268 40.61 -33.48 -25.47
N PHE A 269 40.63 -32.72 -24.37
CA PHE A 269 39.67 -31.66 -24.03
C PHE A 269 38.15 -31.94 -24.04
N ALA A 270 37.54 -31.87 -22.85
CA ALA A 270 36.36 -31.02 -22.58
C ALA A 270 36.18 -30.88 -21.05
N LYS A 271 36.65 -29.79 -20.44
CA LYS A 271 35.81 -28.70 -19.91
C LYS A 271 34.42 -29.16 -19.44
N ARG A 272 34.18 -29.20 -18.12
CA ARG A 272 32.88 -28.74 -17.58
C ARG A 272 32.87 -28.42 -16.07
N THR A 273 32.64 -27.13 -15.84
CA THR A 273 31.76 -26.50 -14.84
C THR A 273 32.09 -26.63 -13.36
N GLU A 274 32.68 -25.53 -12.90
CA GLU A 274 32.55 -24.89 -11.60
C GLU A 274 31.23 -25.18 -10.87
N VAL A 275 31.36 -25.59 -9.61
CA VAL A 275 30.29 -25.66 -8.62
C VAL A 275 30.20 -24.28 -7.96
N PRO A 276 29.07 -23.56 -8.01
CA PRO A 276 28.93 -22.34 -7.23
C PRO A 276 28.84 -22.70 -5.75
N ALA A 277 29.82 -22.22 -4.98
CA ALA A 277 29.76 -22.19 -3.53
C ALA A 277 28.58 -21.33 -3.09
N THR A 278 27.50 -21.96 -2.66
CA THR A 278 26.39 -21.29 -1.97
C THR A 278 26.92 -20.73 -0.65
N SER A 279 27.20 -19.42 -0.64
CA SER A 279 27.44 -18.64 0.56
C SER A 279 26.22 -18.75 1.47
N ARG A 280 26.42 -19.38 2.61
CA ARG A 280 25.46 -19.45 3.71
C ARG A 280 25.45 -18.07 4.39
N PRO A 281 24.35 -17.30 4.37
CA PRO A 281 24.32 -16.07 5.15
C PRO A 281 24.37 -16.43 6.64
N ALA A 282 25.33 -15.85 7.36
CA ALA A 282 25.42 -15.90 8.80
C ALA A 282 24.10 -15.38 9.39
N ARG A 283 23.37 -16.28 10.05
CA ARG A 283 22.21 -15.94 10.86
C ARG A 283 22.75 -15.32 12.14
N GLU A 284 22.93 -14.00 12.14
CA GLU A 284 23.15 -13.23 13.37
C GLU A 284 21.92 -13.37 14.25
N GLU A 285 22.03 -14.26 15.24
CA GLU A 285 21.12 -14.32 16.37
C GLU A 285 21.32 -13.06 17.20
N ASN A 286 20.47 -12.07 16.96
CA ASN A 286 20.38 -10.87 17.78
C ASN A 286 19.72 -11.27 19.12
N PHE A 287 20.55 -11.76 20.04
CA PHE A 287 20.23 -12.02 21.44
C PHE A 287 20.12 -10.68 22.18
N MET A 288 19.00 -9.97 22.01
CA MET A 288 18.66 -8.87 22.92
C MET A 288 18.08 -9.44 24.21
N SER A 289 18.97 -9.57 25.18
CA SER A 289 18.75 -9.65 26.61
C SER A 289 17.55 -8.83 27.07
N ARG A 290 16.49 -9.52 27.51
CA ARG A 290 15.50 -8.96 28.43
C ARG A 290 16.17 -8.78 29.78
N ARG A 291 16.42 -7.54 30.18
CA ARG A 291 16.59 -7.19 31.58
C ARG A 291 15.21 -7.22 32.25
N LEU A 292 15.16 -7.93 33.38
CA LEU A 292 14.14 -7.82 34.41
C LEU A 292 14.18 -6.45 35.07
#